data_AF-A0A7K7KSE8-F1
#
_entry.id   AF-A0A7K7KSE8-F1
#
_cell.length_a   1.000
_cell.length_b   1.000
_cell.length_c   1.000
_cell.angle_alpha   90.00
_cell.angle_beta   90.00
_cell.angle_gamma   90.00
#
_symmetry.space_group_name_H-M   'P 1'
#
loop_
_entity.id
_entity.type
_entity.pdbx_description
1 polymer ?
#
loop_
_entity_poly.entity_id
_entity_poly.type
_entity_poly.pdbx_seq_one_letter_code
_entity_poly.pdbx_strand_id
1 'polypeptide(L)'
;SLLLVLDTRFSDIELREEEGIPTEEFLESCYAIVPVLDKLGPTVFAPVKMDFVGNIKKINQKFITNKEEFDTLQKIVLHEVNAGVAQVRNSATEALLWLKRGLKFLKGFLTEVKNGEKNIQTAL
;
A
#
# COMPACT_ATOMS: atom_id res chain seq x y z
N SER A 1 -4.90 -19.48 -14.41
CA SER A 1 -3.44 -19.62 -14.37
C SER A 1 -2.91 -18.77 -13.22
N LEU A 2 -2.36 -19.39 -12.17
CA LEU A 2 -1.84 -18.71 -10.96
C LEU A 2 -0.58 -17.86 -11.19
N LEU A 3 -0.15 -17.69 -12.44
CA LEU A 3 1.13 -17.11 -12.86
C LEU A 3 1.15 -15.56 -12.92
N LEU A 4 0.05 -14.87 -12.58
CA LEU A 4 -0.05 -13.40 -12.65
C LEU A 4 -0.07 -12.69 -11.29
N VAL A 5 0.12 -13.39 -10.17
CA VAL A 5 -0.24 -12.84 -8.85
C VAL A 5 0.85 -11.95 -8.20
N LEU A 6 2.06 -11.85 -8.74
CA LEU A 6 3.14 -11.05 -8.15
C LEU A 6 4.13 -10.53 -9.20
N ASP A 7 3.69 -9.77 -10.22
CA ASP A 7 4.63 -9.18 -11.18
C ASP A 7 5.44 -8.02 -10.56
N THR A 8 4.96 -7.45 -9.45
CA THR A 8 5.64 -6.39 -8.70
C THR A 8 5.75 -6.76 -7.21
N ARG A 9 6.99 -6.91 -6.74
CA ARG A 9 7.32 -7.18 -5.34
C ARG A 9 7.94 -5.94 -4.71
N PHE A 10 7.66 -5.68 -3.44
CA PHE A 10 8.35 -4.61 -2.69
C PHE A 10 9.87 -4.76 -2.68
N SER A 11 10.40 -5.98 -2.80
CA SER A 11 11.85 -6.25 -2.87
C SER A 11 12.50 -5.81 -4.18
N ASP A 12 11.69 -5.61 -5.22
CA ASP A 12 12.16 -5.30 -6.58
C ASP A 12 12.09 -3.80 -6.86
N ILE A 13 11.56 -3.02 -5.90
CA ILE A 13 11.49 -1.57 -6.00
C ILE A 13 12.88 -0.99 -5.74
N GLU A 14 13.50 -0.44 -6.77
CA GLU A 14 14.68 0.40 -6.64
C GLU A 14 14.27 1.81 -6.21
N LEU A 15 14.93 2.34 -5.19
CA LEU A 15 14.67 3.71 -4.74
C LEU A 15 15.27 4.70 -5.73
N ARG A 16 14.57 5.81 -5.95
CA ARG A 16 15.06 6.95 -6.71
C ARG A 16 16.05 7.77 -5.87
N GLU A 17 16.56 8.85 -6.45
CA GLU A 17 17.37 9.84 -5.72
C GLU A 17 16.73 10.24 -4.39
N GLU A 18 17.56 10.51 -3.38
CA GLU A 18 17.12 10.86 -2.02
C GLU A 18 16.22 9.81 -1.35
N GLU A 19 16.43 8.52 -1.66
CA GLU A 19 15.62 7.40 -1.15
C GLU A 19 14.14 7.52 -1.55
N GLY A 20 13.86 8.18 -2.67
CA GLY A 20 12.51 8.40 -3.20
C GLY A 20 11.81 7.08 -3.53
N ILE A 21 10.64 6.81 -2.95
CA ILE A 21 9.89 5.57 -3.22
C ILE A 21 9.07 5.80 -4.50
N PRO A 22 9.35 5.07 -5.61
CA PRO A 22 8.59 5.19 -6.85
C PRO A 22 7.10 4.93 -6.63
N THR A 23 6.25 5.88 -7.03
CA THR A 23 4.82 5.84 -6.71
C THR A 23 4.10 4.69 -7.42
N GLU A 24 4.35 4.49 -8.72
CA GLU A 24 3.62 3.51 -9.53
C GLU A 24 3.92 2.08 -9.05
N GLU A 25 5.20 1.75 -8.92
CA GLU A 25 5.73 0.45 -8.51
C GLU A 25 5.30 0.10 -7.06
N PHE A 26 5.26 1.10 -6.17
CA PHE A 26 4.74 0.93 -4.82
C PHE A 26 3.24 0.61 -4.81
N LEU A 27 2.43 1.36 -5.57
CA LEU A 27 0.98 1.13 -5.64
C LEU A 27 0.65 -0.21 -6.30
N GLU A 28 1.38 -0.61 -7.33
CA GLU A 28 1.25 -1.93 -7.96
C GLU A 28 1.56 -3.07 -6.97
N SER A 29 2.65 -2.93 -6.22
CA SER A 29 3.00 -3.89 -5.15
C SER A 29 1.91 -3.95 -4.07
N CYS A 30 1.29 -2.82 -3.72
CA CYS A 30 0.14 -2.80 -2.82
C CYS A 30 -1.10 -3.48 -3.41
N TYR A 31 -1.37 -3.34 -4.71
CA TYR A 31 -2.47 -4.05 -5.36
C TYR A 31 -2.25 -5.57 -5.41
N ALA A 32 -1.01 -6.03 -5.58
CA ALA A 32 -0.66 -7.44 -5.59
C ALA A 32 -0.95 -8.17 -4.25
N ILE A 33 -1.09 -7.42 -3.15
CA ILE A 33 -1.52 -7.96 -1.85
C ILE A 33 -3.01 -8.35 -1.83
N VAL A 34 -3.86 -7.67 -2.60
CA VAL A 34 -5.33 -7.83 -2.50
C VAL A 34 -5.77 -9.29 -2.73
N PRO A 35 -5.28 -10.00 -3.77
CA PRO A 35 -5.59 -11.41 -3.96
C PRO A 35 -5.04 -12.34 -2.85
N VAL A 36 -3.99 -11.93 -2.13
CA VAL A 36 -3.44 -12.70 -1.00
C VAL A 36 -4.41 -12.65 0.18
N LEU A 37 -4.99 -11.48 0.49
CA LEU A 37 -6.01 -11.34 1.53
C LEU A 37 -7.25 -12.20 1.24
N ASP A 38 -7.67 -12.28 -0.02
CA ASP A 38 -8.78 -13.14 -0.45
C ASP A 38 -8.48 -14.62 -0.22
N LYS A 39 -7.22 -15.06 -0.37
CA LYS A 39 -6.80 -16.45 -0.12
C LYS A 39 -6.68 -16.78 1.37
N LEU A 40 -6.30 -15.81 2.20
CA LEU A 40 -6.13 -16.02 3.64
C LEU A 40 -7.47 -16.09 4.38
N GLY A 41 -8.48 -15.35 3.94
CA GLY A 41 -9.79 -15.33 4.59
C GLY A 41 -10.66 -14.20 4.04
N PRO A 42 -11.44 -14.44 2.98
CA PRO A 42 -12.12 -13.37 2.24
C PRO A 42 -13.12 -12.59 3.11
N THR A 43 -13.77 -13.25 4.07
CA THR A 43 -14.70 -12.61 5.00
C THR A 43 -13.98 -11.86 6.12
N VAL A 44 -12.95 -12.48 6.72
CA VAL A 44 -12.22 -11.92 7.88
C VAL A 44 -11.40 -10.71 7.47
N PHE A 45 -10.80 -10.75 6.27
CA PHE A 45 -9.97 -9.67 5.75
C PHE A 45 -10.74 -8.67 4.88
N ALA A 46 -12.05 -8.80 4.69
CA ALA A 46 -12.84 -7.87 3.88
C ALA A 46 -12.67 -6.39 4.32
N PRO A 47 -12.69 -6.04 5.62
CA PRO A 47 -12.47 -4.65 6.05
C PRO A 47 -11.07 -4.13 5.68
N VAL A 48 -10.03 -4.96 5.87
CA VAL A 48 -8.64 -4.62 5.56
C VAL A 48 -8.47 -4.41 4.06
N LYS A 49 -9.04 -5.30 3.24
CA LYS A 49 -9.04 -5.21 1.78
C LYS A 49 -9.72 -3.93 1.30
N MET A 50 -10.90 -3.59 1.84
CA MET A 50 -11.61 -2.37 1.47
C MET A 50 -10.81 -1.11 1.79
N ASP A 51 -10.17 -1.07 2.97
CA ASP A 51 -9.31 0.05 3.36
C ASP A 51 -8.08 0.17 2.44
N PHE A 52 -7.40 -0.94 2.14
CA PHE A 52 -6.28 -0.98 1.20
C PHE A 52 -6.66 -0.43 -0.17
N VAL A 53 -7.70 -0.98 -0.80
CA VAL A 53 -8.13 -0.57 -2.15
C VAL A 53 -8.55 0.90 -2.15
N GLY A 54 -9.24 1.36 -1.10
CA GLY A 54 -9.63 2.76 -0.96
C GLY A 54 -8.44 3.70 -0.86
N ASN A 55 -7.44 3.37 -0.04
CA ASN A 55 -6.26 4.19 0.15
C ASN A 55 -5.34 4.20 -1.08
N ILE A 56 -5.12 3.05 -1.73
CA ILE A 56 -4.37 2.97 -2.98
C ILE A 56 -5.03 3.86 -4.05
N LYS A 57 -6.37 3.80 -4.18
CA LYS A 57 -7.12 4.62 -5.15
C LYS A 57 -6.93 6.12 -4.90
N LYS A 58 -6.96 6.58 -3.64
CA LYS A 58 -6.76 8.01 -3.30
C LYS A 58 -5.35 8.49 -3.65
N ILE A 59 -4.32 7.69 -3.35
CA ILE A 59 -2.93 8.03 -3.71
C ILE A 59 -2.79 8.06 -5.24
N ASN A 60 -3.33 7.06 -5.93
CA ASN A 60 -3.32 7.01 -7.39
C ASN A 60 -4.05 8.22 -8.02
N GLN A 61 -5.17 8.65 -7.43
CA GLN A 61 -5.90 9.84 -7.89
C GLN A 61 -5.02 11.09 -7.85
N LYS A 62 -4.17 11.27 -6.83
CA LYS A 62 -3.20 12.37 -6.79
C LYS A 62 -2.06 12.15 -7.80
N PHE A 63 -1.50 10.95 -7.86
CA PHE A 63 -0.42 10.60 -8.78
C PHE A 63 -0.76 10.91 -10.25
N ILE A 64 -1.94 10.49 -10.73
CA ILE A 64 -2.33 10.70 -12.13
C ILE A 64 -2.61 12.16 -12.50
N THR A 65 -2.71 13.08 -11.53
CA THR A 65 -2.85 14.51 -11.86
C THR A 65 -1.59 15.08 -12.47
N ASN A 66 -0.41 14.56 -12.09
CA ASN A 66 0.87 14.90 -12.68
C ASN A 66 1.89 13.80 -12.35
N LYS A 67 2.00 12.78 -13.22
CA LYS A 67 2.87 11.62 -12.97
C LYS A 67 4.35 11.97 -12.86
N GLU A 68 4.80 13.01 -13.54
CA GLU A 68 6.20 13.46 -13.52
C GLU A 68 6.54 14.17 -12.20
N GLU A 69 5.65 15.05 -11.73
CA GLU A 69 5.81 15.73 -10.43
C GLU A 69 5.63 14.76 -9.25
N PHE A 70 4.73 13.79 -9.36
CA PHE A 70 4.37 12.86 -8.30
C PHE A 70 4.98 11.46 -8.46
N ASP A 71 6.13 11.37 -9.13
CA ASP A 71 6.84 10.12 -9.40
C ASP A 71 7.33 9.40 -8.12
N THR A 72 7.37 10.09 -6.98
CA THR A 72 7.65 9.51 -5.66
C THR A 72 6.59 9.84 -4.62
N LEU A 73 6.40 8.93 -3.65
CA LEU A 73 5.48 9.14 -2.53
C LEU A 73 5.83 10.39 -1.72
N GLN A 74 7.12 10.66 -1.54
CA GLN A 74 7.63 11.84 -0.85
C GLN A 74 7.17 13.13 -1.53
N LYS A 75 7.25 13.23 -2.87
CA LYS A 75 6.80 14.42 -3.61
C LYS A 75 5.30 14.65 -3.46
N ILE A 76 4.49 13.58 -3.45
CA ILE A 76 3.04 13.68 -3.17
C ILE A 76 2.80 14.32 -1.79
N VAL A 77 3.45 13.79 -0.75
CA VAL A 77 3.26 14.26 0.62
C VAL A 77 3.75 15.69 0.78
N LEU A 78 4.96 16.00 0.28
CA LEU A 78 5.53 17.35 0.36
C LEU A 78 4.65 18.38 -0.35
N HIS A 79 4.12 18.04 -1.53
CA HIS A 79 3.19 18.90 -2.25
C HIS A 79 1.93 19.20 -1.42
N GLU A 80 1.28 18.18 -0.85
CA GLU A 80 0.07 18.39 -0.04
C GLU A 80 0.34 19.15 1.27
N VAL A 81 1.51 18.94 1.88
CA VAL A 81 1.94 19.69 3.07
C VAL A 81 2.16 21.16 2.73
N ASN A 82 2.90 21.45 1.66
CA ASN A 82 3.17 22.82 1.23
C ASN A 82 1.91 23.57 0.78
N ALA A 83 0.94 22.86 0.19
CA ALA A 83 -0.36 23.41 -0.16
C ALA A 83 -1.35 23.52 1.02
N GLY A 84 -0.99 23.04 2.22
CA GLY A 84 -1.85 23.07 3.40
C GLY A 84 -3.06 22.13 3.33
N VAL A 85 -3.03 21.12 2.45
CA VAL A 85 -4.15 20.19 2.21
C VAL A 85 -3.88 18.76 2.70
N ALA A 86 -2.72 18.49 3.30
CA ALA A 86 -2.36 17.16 3.80
C ALA A 86 -3.36 16.59 4.83
N GLN A 87 -4.05 17.44 5.59
CA GLN A 87 -5.05 17.05 6.60
C GLN A 87 -6.50 17.12 6.08
N VAL A 88 -6.70 17.49 4.80
CA VAL A 88 -8.03 17.48 4.20
C VAL A 88 -8.50 16.05 4.06
N ARG A 89 -9.78 15.81 4.37
CA ARG A 89 -10.39 14.49 4.24
C ARG A 89 -10.18 13.95 2.82
N ASN A 90 -9.68 12.71 2.73
CA ASN A 90 -9.34 12.04 1.47
C ASN A 90 -8.07 12.56 0.77
N SER A 91 -7.18 13.27 1.47
CA SER A 91 -5.85 13.57 0.95
C SER A 91 -5.05 12.30 0.65
N ALA A 92 -4.09 12.40 -0.27
CA ALA A 92 -3.18 11.29 -0.55
C ALA A 92 -2.25 11.02 0.65
N THR A 93 -1.91 12.05 1.43
CA THR A 93 -1.11 11.94 2.65
C THR A 93 -1.84 11.13 3.73
N GLU A 94 -3.12 11.41 3.97
CA GLU A 94 -3.95 10.63 4.91
C GLU A 94 -4.08 9.19 4.42
N ALA A 95 -4.34 8.99 3.12
CA ALA A 95 -4.43 7.67 2.52
C ALA A 95 -3.13 6.86 2.67
N LEU A 96 -1.98 7.50 2.44
CA LEU A 96 -0.67 6.85 2.59
C LEU A 96 -0.37 6.48 4.04
N LEU A 97 -0.81 7.29 5.01
CA LEU A 97 -0.68 6.96 6.43
C LEU A 97 -1.45 5.68 6.79
N TRP A 98 -2.70 5.57 6.35
CA TRP A 98 -3.53 4.38 6.59
C TRP A 98 -3.00 3.16 5.86
N LEU A 99 -2.59 3.32 4.59
CA LEU A 99 -1.96 2.25 3.83
C LEU A 99 -0.68 1.73 4.51
N LYS A 100 0.17 2.61 5.02
CA LYS A 100 1.37 2.24 5.80
C LYS A 100 1.03 1.44 7.05
N ARG A 101 -0.04 1.81 7.77
CA ARG A 101 -0.51 1.06 8.95
C ARG A 101 -0.98 -0.34 8.57
N GLY A 102 -1.77 -0.45 7.49
CA GLY A 102 -2.21 -1.73 6.95
C GLY A 102 -1.04 -2.63 6.50
N LEU A 103 -0.04 -2.06 5.83
CA LEU A 103 1.17 -2.79 5.43
C LEU A 103 2.00 -3.26 6.62
N LYS A 104 2.13 -2.45 7.68
CA LYS A 104 2.80 -2.86 8.91
C LYS A 104 2.10 -4.03 9.58
N PHE A 105 0.78 -3.97 9.67
CA PHE A 105 -0.04 -5.06 10.19
C PHE A 105 0.17 -6.35 9.38
N LEU A 106 0.03 -6.26 8.05
CA LEU A 106 0.20 -7.43 7.17
C LEU A 106 1.61 -8.03 7.26
N LYS A 107 2.65 -7.18 7.33
CA LYS A 107 4.02 -7.65 7.53
C LYS A 107 4.15 -8.45 8.84
N GLY A 108 3.57 -7.95 9.93
CA GLY A 108 3.57 -8.65 11.22
C GLY A 108 2.87 -10.01 11.13
N PHE A 109 1.63 -10.00 10.65
CA PHE A 109 0.83 -11.21 10.43
C PHE A 109 1.58 -12.27 9.60
N LEU A 110 2.11 -11.88 8.44
CA LEU A 110 2.85 -12.80 7.57
C LEU A 110 4.17 -13.28 8.19
N THR A 111 4.77 -12.50 9.09
CA THR A 111 5.97 -12.91 9.82
C THR A 111 5.63 -14.02 10.83
N GLU A 112 4.52 -13.89 11.57
CA GLU A 112 4.06 -14.94 12.49
C GLU A 112 3.68 -16.22 11.76
N VAL A 113 2.94 -16.10 10.65
CA VAL A 113 2.62 -17.25 9.78
C VAL A 113 3.88 -17.92 9.25
N LYS A 114 4.88 -17.14 8.80
CA LYS A 114 6.17 -17.67 8.35
C LYS A 114 6.93 -18.38 9.48
N ASN A 115 6.81 -17.90 10.71
CA ASN A 115 7.44 -18.50 11.89
C ASN A 115 6.72 -19.77 12.39
N GLY A 116 5.60 -20.14 11.77
CA GLY A 116 4.90 -21.41 12.01
C GLY A 116 3.61 -21.27 12.82
N GLU A 117 3.12 -20.05 13.08
CA GLU A 117 1.80 -19.86 13.66
C GLU A 117 0.72 -20.39 12.70
N LYS A 118 -0.09 -21.34 13.17
CA LYS A 118 -1.13 -22.01 12.38
C LYS A 118 -2.52 -21.48 12.71
N ASN A 119 -2.68 -20.82 13.85
CA ASN A 119 -3.91 -20.16 14.23
C ASN A 119 -3.92 -18.73 13.69
N ILE A 120 -4.64 -18.53 12.58
CA ILE A 120 -4.81 -17.22 11.94
C ILE A 120 -5.36 -16.19 12.94
N GLN A 121 -6.22 -16.59 13.88
CA GLN A 121 -6.76 -15.66 14.88
C GLN A 121 -5.72 -15.24 15.93
N THR A 122 -4.71 -16.08 16.18
CA THR A 122 -3.60 -15.76 17.08
C THR A 122 -2.55 -14.89 16.39
N ALA A 123 -2.44 -15.00 15.05
CA ALA A 123 -1.54 -14.18 14.25
C ALA A 123 -2.09 -12.76 13.93
N LEU A 124 -3.41 -12.55 14.07
CA LEU A 124 -4.10 -11.24 13.92
C LEU A 124 -3.85 -10.34 15.13
#